data_AF-A0A2K0TZA3-F1
#
_entry.id   AF-A0A2K0TZA3-F1
#
_cell.length_a   1.000
_cell.length_b   1.000
_cell.length_c   1.000
_cell.angle_alpha   90.00
_cell.angle_beta   90.00
_cell.angle_gamma   90.00
#
_symmetry.space_group_name_H-M   'P 1'
#
loop_
_entity.id
_entity.type
_entity.pdbx_description
1 polymer ?
#
loop_
_entity_poly.entity_id
_entity_poly.type
_entity_poly.pdbx_seq_one_letter_code
_entity_poly.pdbx_strand_id
1 'polypeptide(L)'
;MAAQLLIHYCLVTLLLQDTYSYHRSFDLKITAIIDPELDIGWISHVTVSLFYRRRLIGEKTRRNTYIILDKNNEACISLQGVKIRDMIGFKAFMQRLMPKSEIIRQKEGQTFITAAVDKDDNGHNLSVAIDLNDISSVSISNVDCQATDEEVELTFKVLSLNPVDLPFGYCKFSLTKDETLLASLKGHFDIFPDYCDIDLTGTCEATDVKFAGSAILKGVQAFDHAGSWIDRAIQLFEVEIKLD
;
A
#
# COMPACT_ATOMS: atom_id res chain seq x y z
N MET A 1 -1.54 32.01 -17.32
CA MET A 1 -0.94 32.19 -15.98
C MET A 1 -1.44 31.01 -15.17
N ALA A 2 -0.60 29.98 -14.95
CA ALA A 2 -1.00 28.80 -14.19
C ALA A 2 -1.12 29.20 -12.71
N ALA A 3 -2.30 29.00 -12.13
CA ALA A 3 -2.47 29.19 -10.70
C ALA A 3 -1.94 27.93 -10.01
N GLN A 4 -0.74 28.01 -9.44
CA GLN A 4 -0.18 26.91 -8.68
C GLN A 4 -0.94 26.82 -7.35
N LEU A 5 -1.94 25.95 -7.33
CA LEU A 5 -2.70 25.66 -6.13
C LEU A 5 -1.88 24.73 -5.24
N LEU A 6 -1.31 25.27 -4.17
CA LEU A 6 -0.89 24.42 -3.07
C LEU A 6 -2.15 23.88 -2.39
N ILE A 7 -2.49 22.61 -2.65
CA ILE A 7 -3.41 21.88 -1.77
C ILE A 7 -2.68 21.74 -0.43
N HIS A 8 -3.08 22.56 0.55
CA HIS A 8 -2.35 22.73 1.81
C HIS A 8 -2.44 21.53 2.74
N TYR A 9 -3.38 20.61 2.54
CA TYR A 9 -3.41 19.33 3.25
C TYR A 9 -4.15 18.30 2.40
N CYS A 10 -3.40 17.36 1.83
CA CYS A 10 -3.97 16.24 1.10
C CYS A 10 -3.65 14.97 1.89
N LEU A 11 -4.55 14.53 2.77
CA LEU A 11 -4.52 13.15 3.25
C LEU A 11 -4.93 12.28 2.08
N VAL A 12 -3.96 11.92 1.25
CA VAL A 12 -4.21 10.98 0.18
C VAL A 12 -4.09 9.60 0.76
N THR A 13 -5.16 8.85 0.64
CA THR A 13 -5.10 7.40 0.80
C THR A 13 -5.05 6.81 -0.58
N LEU A 14 -3.90 6.22 -0.96
CA LEU A 14 -3.73 5.54 -2.24
C LEU A 14 -4.18 4.09 -2.09
N LEU A 15 -5.40 3.79 -2.50
CA LEU A 15 -5.85 2.41 -2.61
C LEU A 15 -5.36 1.82 -3.92
N LEU A 16 -4.44 0.84 -3.85
CA LEU A 16 -3.94 0.09 -5.00
C LEU A 16 -4.61 -1.28 -5.05
N GLN A 17 -5.61 -1.43 -5.91
CA GLN A 17 -6.36 -2.69 -6.07
C GLN A 17 -6.04 -3.38 -7.39
N ASP A 18 -6.09 -4.71 -7.41
CA ASP A 18 -6.12 -5.48 -8.64
C ASP A 18 -7.58 -5.77 -9.01
N THR A 19 -7.98 -5.41 -10.23
CA THR A 19 -9.37 -5.59 -10.69
C THR A 19 -9.47 -6.47 -11.93
N TYR A 20 -8.36 -6.80 -12.60
CA TYR A 20 -8.37 -7.60 -13.82
C TYR A 20 -7.06 -8.37 -14.02
N SER A 21 -7.15 -9.53 -14.69
CA SER A 21 -6.07 -10.44 -15.13
C SER A 21 -4.87 -9.80 -15.89
N TYR A 22 -4.76 -8.48 -15.95
CA TYR A 22 -3.63 -7.77 -16.50
C TYR A 22 -2.58 -7.51 -15.41
N HIS A 23 -1.51 -8.30 -15.42
CA HIS A 23 -0.35 -8.24 -14.50
C HIS A 23 0.36 -6.86 -14.38
N ARG A 24 -0.11 -5.82 -15.07
CA ARG A 24 0.52 -4.50 -15.19
C ARG A 24 -0.46 -3.33 -15.02
N SER A 25 -1.49 -3.49 -14.22
CA SER A 25 -2.39 -2.39 -13.86
C SER A 25 -2.86 -2.47 -12.41
N PHE A 26 -3.34 -1.34 -11.91
CA PHE A 26 -4.04 -1.25 -10.63
C PHE A 26 -5.16 -0.22 -10.72
N ASP A 27 -6.17 -0.36 -9.88
CA ASP A 27 -7.11 0.71 -9.59
C ASP A 27 -6.49 1.65 -8.57
N LEU A 28 -6.75 2.94 -8.74
CA LEU A 28 -6.26 4.00 -7.89
C LEU A 28 -7.43 4.82 -7.37
N LYS A 29 -7.56 4.88 -6.05
CA LYS A 29 -8.44 5.84 -5.38
C LYS A 29 -7.58 6.91 -4.72
N ILE A 30 -8.01 8.16 -4.84
CA ILE A 30 -7.43 9.31 -4.15
C ILE A 30 -8.56 10.02 -3.42
N THR A 31 -8.38 10.19 -2.13
CA THR A 31 -9.21 11.06 -1.31
C THR A 31 -8.43 12.35 -1.04
N ALA A 32 -9.08 13.50 -1.12
CA ALA A 32 -8.45 14.81 -0.90
C ALA A 32 -9.44 15.79 -0.27
N ILE A 33 -8.98 16.60 0.68
CA ILE A 33 -9.77 17.73 1.19
C ILE A 33 -9.43 18.95 0.34
N ILE A 34 -10.45 19.62 -0.20
CA ILE A 34 -10.29 20.75 -1.11
C ILE A 34 -10.69 22.03 -0.38
N ASP A 35 -9.91 23.08 -0.60
CA ASP A 35 -10.21 24.41 -0.07
C ASP A 35 -11.58 24.89 -0.58
N PRO A 36 -12.53 25.26 0.29
CA PRO A 36 -13.85 25.74 -0.12
C PRO A 36 -13.82 27.00 -0.99
N GLU A 37 -12.72 27.77 -1.01
CA GLU A 37 -12.57 28.92 -1.91
C GLU A 37 -12.31 28.52 -3.37
N LEU A 38 -12.05 27.24 -3.64
CA LEU A 38 -11.71 26.74 -4.96
C LEU A 38 -12.94 26.23 -5.72
N ASP A 39 -13.31 26.92 -6.81
CA ASP A 39 -14.34 26.44 -7.73
C ASP A 39 -13.81 25.31 -8.64
N ILE A 40 -13.94 24.08 -8.16
CA ILE A 40 -13.58 22.85 -8.86
C ILE A 40 -14.75 22.16 -9.56
N GLY A 41 -15.97 22.73 -9.46
CA GLY A 41 -17.20 22.05 -9.86
C GLY A 41 -17.27 21.69 -11.34
N TRP A 42 -16.43 22.32 -12.17
CA TRP A 42 -16.39 22.19 -13.63
C TRP A 42 -15.08 21.60 -14.15
N ILE A 43 -14.44 20.71 -13.38
CA ILE A 43 -13.30 19.97 -13.89
C ILE A 43 -13.74 19.07 -15.05
N SER A 44 -13.10 19.31 -16.19
CA SER A 44 -13.34 18.57 -17.43
C SER A 44 -12.41 17.37 -17.56
N HIS A 45 -11.24 17.45 -16.94
CA HIS A 45 -10.17 16.45 -17.05
C HIS A 45 -9.45 16.31 -15.70
N VAL A 46 -9.24 15.07 -15.28
CA VAL A 46 -8.39 14.74 -14.14
C VAL A 46 -7.28 13.83 -14.62
N THR A 47 -6.04 14.30 -14.54
CA THR A 47 -4.85 13.49 -14.77
C THR A 47 -4.17 13.21 -13.44
N VAL A 48 -3.91 11.95 -13.17
CA VAL A 48 -3.13 11.52 -12.01
C VAL A 48 -1.88 10.81 -12.47
N SER A 49 -0.74 11.22 -11.93
CA SER A 49 0.58 10.69 -12.22
C SER A 49 1.26 10.27 -10.91
N LEU A 50 1.70 9.01 -10.84
CA LEU A 50 2.41 8.40 -9.71
C LEU A 50 3.89 8.30 -10.03
N PHE A 51 4.73 8.85 -9.17
CA PHE A 51 6.18 8.87 -9.33
C PHE A 51 6.90 8.12 -8.20
N TYR A 52 8.02 7.48 -8.53
CA TYR A 52 8.98 6.96 -7.56
C TYR A 52 10.40 7.10 -8.11
N ARG A 53 11.29 7.67 -7.31
CA ARG A 53 12.66 8.07 -7.66
C ARG A 53 12.72 8.83 -8.99
N ARG A 54 11.81 9.81 -9.15
CA ARG A 54 11.62 10.62 -10.37
C ARG A 54 11.22 9.83 -11.62
N ARG A 55 10.82 8.56 -11.47
CA ARG A 55 10.28 7.72 -12.56
C ARG A 55 8.77 7.74 -12.51
N LEU A 56 8.12 7.92 -13.66
CA LEU A 56 6.67 7.81 -13.77
C LEU A 56 6.29 6.32 -13.71
N ILE A 57 5.71 5.89 -12.58
CA ILE A 57 5.27 4.51 -12.40
C ILE A 57 3.91 4.29 -13.07
N GLY A 58 2.98 5.22 -12.92
CA GLY A 58 1.62 5.05 -13.43
C GLY A 58 1.01 6.40 -13.75
N GLU A 59 0.17 6.44 -14.78
CA GLU A 59 -0.57 7.65 -15.13
C GLU A 59 -1.89 7.27 -15.79
N LYS A 60 -2.94 8.00 -15.42
CA LYS A 60 -4.23 7.90 -16.07
C LYS A 60 -4.93 9.24 -16.10
N THR A 61 -5.55 9.52 -17.24
CA THR A 61 -6.44 10.67 -17.42
C THR A 61 -7.88 10.18 -17.50
N ARG A 62 -8.74 10.76 -16.67
CA ARG A 62 -10.19 10.60 -16.74
C ARG A 62 -10.79 11.88 -17.29
N ARG A 63 -11.59 11.75 -18.35
CA ARG A 63 -12.26 12.88 -19.01
C ARG A 63 -13.70 13.02 -18.50
N ASN A 64 -14.29 14.19 -18.70
CA ASN A 64 -15.68 14.53 -18.43
C ASN A 64 -16.13 14.10 -17.03
N THR A 65 -15.38 14.49 -15.99
CA THR A 65 -15.64 14.06 -14.62
C THR A 65 -15.84 15.26 -13.71
N TYR A 66 -17.07 15.43 -13.25
CA TYR A 66 -17.38 16.37 -12.17
C TYR A 66 -16.75 15.88 -10.88
N ILE A 67 -16.00 16.75 -10.21
CA ILE A 67 -15.56 16.50 -8.83
C ILE A 67 -16.67 16.98 -7.92
N ILE A 68 -17.27 16.03 -7.20
CA ILE A 68 -18.32 16.31 -6.22
C ILE A 68 -17.66 16.32 -4.85
N LEU A 69 -17.76 17.45 -4.16
CA LEU A 69 -17.36 17.58 -2.78
C LEU A 69 -18.45 17.01 -1.88
N ASP A 70 -18.03 16.31 -0.82
CA ASP A 70 -18.93 15.91 0.25
C ASP A 70 -19.18 17.06 1.25
N LYS A 71 -19.92 16.75 2.32
CA LYS A 71 -20.21 17.71 3.40
C LYS A 71 -18.99 18.23 4.16
N ASN A 72 -17.83 17.58 4.02
CA ASN A 72 -16.56 17.92 4.65
C ASN A 72 -15.57 18.56 3.66
N ASN A 73 -16.03 18.92 2.45
CA ASN A 73 -15.18 19.35 1.33
C ASN A 73 -14.17 18.28 0.88
N GLU A 74 -14.50 17.01 1.07
CA GLU A 74 -13.71 15.89 0.59
C GLU A 74 -14.11 15.52 -0.84
N ALA A 75 -13.11 15.36 -1.70
CA ALA A 75 -13.24 14.82 -3.04
C ALA A 75 -12.65 13.41 -3.10
N CYS A 76 -13.40 12.50 -3.75
CA CYS A 76 -12.93 11.16 -4.06
C CYS A 76 -12.75 11.00 -5.58
N ILE A 77 -11.51 10.78 -6.00
CA ILE A 77 -11.13 10.54 -7.40
C ILE A 77 -10.78 9.05 -7.54
N SER A 78 -11.59 8.32 -8.29
CA SER A 78 -11.34 6.90 -8.61
C SER A 78 -10.95 6.73 -10.07
N LEU A 79 -9.83 6.05 -10.29
CA LEU A 79 -9.23 5.73 -11.58
C LEU A 79 -8.99 4.22 -11.67
N GLN A 80 -9.85 3.51 -12.40
CA GLN A 80 -9.69 2.08 -12.59
C GLN A 80 -8.59 1.78 -13.62
N GLY A 81 -7.89 0.65 -13.57
CA GLY A 81 -6.98 0.20 -14.62
C GLY A 81 -5.90 1.21 -15.01
N VAL A 82 -5.25 1.83 -14.04
CA VAL A 82 -4.02 2.62 -14.22
C VAL A 82 -2.91 1.68 -14.65
N LYS A 83 -2.30 1.92 -15.81
CA LYS A 83 -1.22 1.07 -16.32
C LYS A 83 0.08 1.36 -15.58
N ILE A 84 0.77 0.30 -15.14
CA ILE A 84 2.14 0.36 -14.63
C ILE A 84 3.07 0.56 -15.83
N ARG A 85 3.59 1.78 -16.00
CA ARG A 85 4.51 2.19 -17.08
C ARG A 85 5.95 1.77 -16.79
N ASP A 86 6.41 1.90 -15.53
CA ASP A 86 7.73 1.46 -15.09
C ASP A 86 7.59 0.38 -14.00
N MET A 87 7.67 -0.89 -14.42
CA MET A 87 7.62 -2.03 -13.49
C MET A 87 8.87 -2.14 -12.61
N ILE A 88 10.02 -1.62 -13.05
CA ILE A 88 11.24 -1.59 -12.23
C ILE A 88 11.05 -0.59 -11.09
N GLY A 89 10.52 0.60 -11.42
CA GLY A 89 10.14 1.62 -10.44
C GLY A 89 9.08 1.11 -9.45
N PHE A 90 8.02 0.47 -9.95
CA PHE A 90 6.96 -0.10 -9.12
C PHE A 90 7.47 -1.21 -8.19
N LYS A 91 8.30 -2.13 -8.69
CA LYS A 91 8.93 -3.16 -7.86
C LYS A 91 9.82 -2.53 -6.78
N ALA A 92 10.63 -1.54 -7.13
CA ALA A 92 11.50 -0.87 -6.17
C ALA A 92 10.69 -0.13 -5.08
N PHE A 93 9.54 0.44 -5.45
CA PHE A 93 8.55 0.99 -4.53
C PHE A 93 8.04 -0.08 -3.54
N MET A 94 7.58 -1.23 -4.02
CA MET A 94 7.10 -2.32 -3.14
C MET A 94 8.21 -2.86 -2.23
N GLN A 95 9.42 -3.05 -2.77
CA GLN A 95 10.59 -3.49 -2.01
C GLN A 95 11.05 -2.48 -0.94
N ARG A 96 10.69 -1.21 -1.10
CA ARG A 96 10.97 -0.14 -0.14
C ARG A 96 9.93 -0.13 0.98
N LEU A 97 8.66 -0.38 0.63
CA LEU A 97 7.52 -0.39 1.55
C LEU A 97 7.49 -1.64 2.44
N MET A 98 7.87 -2.80 1.92
CA MET A 98 7.85 -4.05 2.68
C MET A 98 8.93 -4.08 3.77
N PRO A 99 8.66 -4.73 4.91
CA PRO A 99 9.67 -4.91 5.94
C PRO A 99 10.78 -5.83 5.41
N LYS A 100 11.99 -5.64 5.92
CA LYS A 100 13.13 -6.52 5.66
C LYS A 100 13.76 -6.88 6.99
N SER A 101 14.25 -8.12 7.08
CA SER A 101 14.96 -8.70 8.21
C SER A 101 16.20 -7.89 8.64
N GLU A 102 16.74 -7.05 7.74
CA GLU A 102 17.85 -6.14 7.99
C GLU A 102 17.44 -4.69 7.69
N ILE A 103 17.02 -3.90 8.68
CA ILE A 103 16.77 -2.47 8.45
C ILE A 103 17.59 -1.58 9.40
N ILE A 104 18.62 -0.99 8.81
CA ILE A 104 19.15 0.33 9.15
C ILE A 104 17.96 1.30 9.18
N ARG A 105 17.60 1.80 10.37
CA ARG A 105 16.58 2.84 10.57
C ARG A 105 16.81 3.98 9.59
N GLN A 106 15.90 4.17 8.65
CA GLN A 106 15.94 5.32 7.74
C GLN A 106 14.97 6.38 8.22
N LYS A 107 15.38 7.65 8.04
CA LYS A 107 14.61 8.82 8.46
C LYS A 107 13.22 8.79 7.83
N GLU A 108 12.25 9.14 8.66
CA GLU A 108 10.91 9.53 8.26
C GLU A 108 11.00 10.64 7.21
N GLY A 109 10.42 10.39 6.05
CA GLY A 109 10.24 11.39 5.01
C GLY A 109 8.75 11.64 4.81
N GLN A 110 8.38 12.88 4.51
CA GLN A 110 7.00 13.23 4.20
C GLN A 110 6.75 12.94 2.72
N THR A 111 5.75 12.11 2.40
CA THR A 111 5.35 11.89 1.01
C THR A 111 4.84 13.21 0.43
N PHE A 112 5.41 13.64 -0.70
CA PHE A 112 5.03 14.90 -1.34
C PHE A 112 3.92 14.68 -2.36
N ILE A 113 2.83 15.40 -2.19
CA ILE A 113 1.69 15.39 -3.11
C ILE A 113 1.52 16.79 -3.63
N THR A 114 1.67 16.94 -4.94
CA THR A 114 1.51 18.22 -5.62
C THR A 114 0.30 18.11 -6.53
N ALA A 115 -0.64 19.02 -6.40
CA ALA A 115 -1.70 19.18 -7.38
C ALA A 115 -1.59 20.55 -8.04
N ALA A 116 -2.00 20.62 -9.29
CA ALA A 116 -2.10 21.85 -10.04
C ALA A 116 -3.44 21.85 -10.78
N VAL A 117 -4.10 23.01 -10.77
CA VAL A 117 -5.33 23.22 -11.55
C VAL A 117 -5.01 24.22 -12.64
N ASP A 118 -5.08 23.77 -13.88
CA ASP A 118 -4.92 24.61 -15.05
C ASP A 118 -6.27 24.83 -15.74
N LYS A 119 -6.39 25.96 -16.44
CA LYS A 119 -7.56 26.28 -17.26
C LYS A 119 -7.14 26.21 -18.72
N ASP A 120 -7.89 25.49 -19.55
CA ASP A 120 -7.75 25.52 -21.00
C ASP A 120 -9.06 25.99 -21.66
N ASP A 121 -9.02 26.19 -22.99
CA ASP A 121 -10.17 26.68 -23.77
C ASP A 121 -11.37 25.70 -23.75
N ASN A 122 -11.19 24.47 -23.25
CA ASN A 122 -12.20 23.40 -23.19
C ASN A 122 -12.65 23.07 -21.75
N GLY A 123 -12.10 23.72 -20.72
CA GLY A 123 -12.51 23.58 -19.32
C GLY A 123 -11.37 23.64 -18.30
N HIS A 124 -11.65 23.17 -17.07
CA HIS A 124 -10.63 23.04 -16.03
C HIS A 124 -9.95 21.66 -16.11
N ASN A 125 -8.62 21.64 -16.02
CA ASN A 125 -7.81 20.43 -15.95
C ASN A 125 -7.13 20.33 -14.58
N LEU A 126 -7.44 19.29 -13.82
CA LEU A 126 -6.78 18.98 -12.57
C LEU A 126 -5.67 17.96 -12.84
N SER A 127 -4.43 18.37 -12.60
CA SER A 127 -3.26 17.50 -12.63
C SER A 127 -2.80 17.21 -11.20
N VAL A 128 -2.82 15.93 -10.81
CA VAL A 128 -2.34 15.47 -9.50
C VAL A 128 -1.08 14.64 -9.71
N ALA A 129 0.03 15.11 -9.18
CA ALA A 129 1.30 14.40 -9.14
C ALA A 129 1.60 13.93 -7.71
N ILE A 130 1.78 12.62 -7.54
CA ILE A 130 2.08 12.02 -6.24
C ILE A 130 3.48 11.43 -6.29
N ASP A 131 4.38 11.91 -5.43
CA ASP A 131 5.76 11.45 -5.34
C ASP A 131 5.95 10.53 -4.14
N LEU A 132 6.22 9.26 -4.42
CA LEU A 132 6.39 8.19 -3.44
C LEU A 132 7.86 8.02 -2.99
N ASN A 133 8.74 8.99 -3.23
CA ASN A 133 10.16 8.92 -2.88
C ASN A 133 10.42 8.65 -1.40
N ASP A 134 9.62 9.27 -0.55
CA ASP A 134 9.87 9.39 0.88
C ASP A 134 9.12 8.34 1.72
N ILE A 135 8.61 7.30 1.06
CA ILE A 135 7.97 6.19 1.76
C ILE A 135 8.96 5.45 2.66
N SER A 136 8.48 5.11 3.85
CA SER A 136 9.16 4.26 4.81
C SER A 136 8.72 2.81 4.64
N SER A 137 9.56 1.88 5.08
CA SER A 137 9.11 0.50 5.26
C SER A 137 8.05 0.45 6.35
N VAL A 138 7.10 -0.48 6.24
CA VAL A 138 6.24 -0.84 7.37
C VAL A 138 7.08 -1.46 8.48
N SER A 139 6.63 -1.29 9.72
CA SER A 139 7.27 -1.88 10.90
C SER A 139 6.30 -2.78 11.64
N ILE A 140 6.84 -3.78 12.32
CA ILE A 140 6.07 -4.77 13.09
C ILE A 140 6.39 -4.62 14.56
N SER A 141 5.37 -4.72 15.40
CA SER A 141 5.48 -4.61 16.85
C SER A 141 4.44 -5.49 17.54
N ASN A 142 4.58 -5.65 18.86
CA ASN A 142 3.63 -6.37 19.71
C ASN A 142 3.29 -7.77 19.17
N VAL A 143 4.33 -8.52 18.81
CA VAL A 143 4.16 -9.90 18.36
C VAL A 143 3.80 -10.77 19.57
N ASP A 144 2.70 -11.52 19.46
CA ASP A 144 2.30 -12.56 20.40
C ASP A 144 2.05 -13.85 19.61
N CYS A 145 2.62 -14.97 20.10
CA CYS A 145 2.54 -16.27 19.45
C CYS A 145 2.01 -17.29 20.45
N GLN A 146 0.83 -17.82 20.18
CA GLN A 146 0.20 -18.85 20.98
C GLN A 146 0.20 -20.15 20.18
N ALA A 147 0.83 -21.19 20.71
CA ALA A 147 0.88 -22.49 20.08
C ALA A 147 0.28 -23.56 21.00
N THR A 148 -0.56 -24.40 20.44
CA THR A 148 -1.03 -25.67 21.00
C THR A 148 -0.44 -26.83 20.18
N ASP A 149 -0.73 -28.07 20.55
CA ASP A 149 -0.17 -29.25 19.88
C ASP A 149 -0.50 -29.30 18.37
N GLU A 150 -1.62 -28.70 17.93
CA GLU A 150 -2.08 -28.75 16.53
C GLU A 150 -2.18 -27.37 15.86
N GLU A 151 -2.43 -26.32 16.64
CA GLU A 151 -2.74 -24.99 16.12
C GLU A 151 -1.77 -23.93 16.62
N VAL A 152 -1.46 -22.98 15.76
CA VAL A 152 -0.72 -21.77 16.09
C VAL A 152 -1.51 -20.53 15.71
N GLU A 153 -1.53 -19.56 16.61
CA GLU A 153 -2.04 -18.23 16.41
C GLU A 153 -0.90 -17.24 16.59
N LEU A 154 -0.73 -16.34 15.63
CA LEU A 154 0.27 -15.29 15.63
C LEU A 154 -0.43 -13.95 15.43
N THR A 155 -0.36 -13.09 16.43
CA THR A 155 -0.92 -11.74 16.37
C THR A 155 0.22 -10.71 16.40
N PHE A 156 0.08 -9.62 15.66
CA PHE A 156 1.04 -8.52 15.66
C PHE A 156 0.43 -7.22 15.14
N LYS A 157 1.09 -6.10 15.42
CA LYS A 157 0.73 -4.78 14.88
C LYS A 157 1.64 -4.41 13.71
N VAL A 158 1.04 -3.99 12.60
CA VAL A 158 1.73 -3.34 11.49
C VAL A 158 1.56 -1.83 11.61
N LEU A 159 2.67 -1.09 11.57
CA LEU A 159 2.69 0.36 11.48
C LEU A 159 3.19 0.80 10.11
N SER A 160 2.39 1.59 9.40
CA SER A 160 2.75 2.26 8.15
C SER A 160 2.54 3.76 8.28
N LEU A 161 3.62 4.54 8.16
CA LEU A 161 3.53 6.00 8.08
C LEU A 161 3.24 6.49 6.64
N ASN A 162 2.96 5.56 5.73
CA ASN A 162 2.77 5.86 4.33
C ASN A 162 1.30 6.15 4.03
N PRO A 163 1.02 7.09 3.13
CA PRO A 163 -0.34 7.41 2.65
C PRO A 163 -0.91 6.35 1.68
N VAL A 164 -0.52 5.08 1.82
CA VAL A 164 -0.84 4.01 0.86
C VAL A 164 -1.61 2.90 1.56
N ASP A 165 -2.80 2.60 1.03
CA ASP A 165 -3.56 1.41 1.34
C ASP A 165 -3.16 0.29 0.35
N LEU A 166 -2.62 -0.81 0.88
CA LEU A 166 -2.40 -2.03 0.13
C LEU A 166 -3.28 -3.15 0.67
N PRO A 167 -4.44 -3.40 0.03
CA PRO A 167 -5.29 -4.52 0.41
C PRO A 167 -4.72 -5.81 -0.21
N PHE A 168 -4.01 -6.64 0.57
CA PHE A 168 -3.61 -7.96 0.07
C PHE A 168 -4.72 -9.00 0.25
N GLY A 169 -5.73 -8.71 1.07
CA GLY A 169 -6.80 -9.64 1.34
C GLY A 169 -6.31 -10.84 2.16
N TYR A 170 -6.87 -12.01 1.88
CA TYR A 170 -6.49 -13.23 2.57
C TYR A 170 -5.14 -13.75 2.05
N CYS A 171 -4.17 -13.91 2.95
CA CYS A 171 -2.79 -14.27 2.62
C CYS A 171 -2.32 -15.55 3.32
N LYS A 172 -1.31 -16.19 2.73
CA LYS A 172 -0.54 -17.29 3.34
C LYS A 172 0.85 -16.79 3.73
N PHE A 173 1.29 -17.21 4.90
CA PHE A 173 2.63 -16.99 5.42
C PHE A 173 3.30 -18.30 5.82
N SER A 174 4.63 -18.30 5.84
CA SER A 174 5.44 -19.36 6.41
C SER A 174 6.22 -18.80 7.59
N LEU A 175 6.15 -19.50 8.73
CA LEU A 175 6.99 -19.23 9.88
C LEU A 175 8.14 -20.24 9.91
N THR A 176 9.37 -19.76 9.73
CA THR A 176 10.55 -20.62 9.67
C THR A 176 11.58 -20.25 10.72
N LYS A 177 12.30 -21.24 11.23
CA LYS A 177 13.42 -21.06 12.17
C LYS A 177 14.53 -22.02 11.80
N ASP A 178 15.75 -21.52 11.65
CA ASP A 178 16.93 -22.32 11.26
C ASP A 178 16.62 -23.23 10.06
N GLU A 179 16.02 -22.65 9.01
CA GLU A 179 15.57 -23.33 7.78
C GLU A 179 14.45 -24.37 7.97
N THR A 180 13.98 -24.60 9.19
CA THR A 180 12.87 -25.50 9.51
C THR A 180 11.54 -24.74 9.47
N LEU A 181 10.55 -25.29 8.76
CA LEU A 181 9.19 -24.77 8.75
C LEU A 181 8.51 -25.14 10.08
N LEU A 182 8.16 -24.12 10.88
CA LEU A 182 7.43 -24.28 12.13
C LEU A 182 5.94 -24.39 11.88
N ALA A 183 5.41 -23.49 11.04
CA ALA A 183 3.99 -23.41 10.76
C ALA A 183 3.66 -22.78 9.40
N SER A 184 2.53 -23.22 8.85
CA SER A 184 1.87 -22.61 7.71
C SER A 184 0.70 -21.75 8.21
N LEU A 185 0.87 -20.42 8.18
CA LEU A 185 -0.10 -19.46 8.71
C LEU A 185 -0.96 -18.85 7.60
N LYS A 186 -2.19 -18.47 7.92
CA LYS A 186 -3.11 -17.76 7.02
C LYS A 186 -3.89 -16.71 7.80
N GLY A 187 -4.22 -15.62 7.13
CA GLY A 187 -5.00 -14.55 7.73
C GLY A 187 -5.18 -13.40 6.76
N HIS A 188 -6.04 -12.46 7.15
CA HIS A 188 -6.22 -11.23 6.39
C HIS A 188 -5.02 -10.30 6.63
N PHE A 189 -4.42 -9.77 5.57
CA PHE A 189 -3.25 -8.90 5.68
C PHE A 189 -3.40 -7.69 4.78
N ASP A 190 -3.81 -6.57 5.35
CA ASP A 190 -3.85 -5.30 4.63
C ASP A 190 -2.89 -4.32 5.29
N ILE A 191 -2.28 -3.47 4.49
CA ILE A 191 -1.47 -2.35 5.00
C ILE A 191 -2.31 -1.10 4.84
N PHE A 192 -2.67 -0.48 5.96
CA PHE A 192 -3.32 0.82 6.02
C PHE A 192 -2.36 1.85 6.62
N PRO A 193 -2.58 3.16 6.38
CA PRO A 193 -1.98 4.22 7.14
C PRO A 193 -2.18 4.00 8.64
N ASP A 194 -1.18 4.41 9.41
CA ASP A 194 -1.10 4.24 10.86
C ASP A 194 -0.96 2.77 11.27
N TYR A 195 -1.85 2.26 12.11
CA TYR A 195 -1.73 0.94 12.73
C TYR A 195 -2.83 -0.01 12.28
N CYS A 196 -2.47 -1.26 12.02
CA CYS A 196 -3.40 -2.36 11.81
C CYS A 196 -3.01 -3.56 12.68
N ASP A 197 -3.99 -4.17 13.32
CA ASP A 197 -3.85 -5.43 14.04
C ASP A 197 -3.99 -6.57 13.03
N ILE A 198 -3.04 -7.49 13.05
CA ILE A 198 -2.99 -8.65 12.16
C ILE A 198 -3.05 -9.92 13.00
N ASP A 199 -4.00 -10.78 12.66
CA ASP A 199 -4.19 -12.09 13.27
C ASP A 199 -4.01 -13.18 12.20
N LEU A 200 -3.02 -14.05 12.40
CA LEU A 200 -2.73 -15.18 11.54
C LEU A 200 -2.93 -16.49 12.30
N THR A 201 -3.61 -17.45 11.68
CA THR A 201 -3.83 -18.78 12.26
C THR A 201 -3.34 -19.87 11.33
N GLY A 202 -2.91 -20.99 11.90
CA GLY A 202 -2.37 -22.08 11.10
C GLY A 202 -2.12 -23.34 11.90
N THR A 203 -1.54 -24.31 11.23
CA THR A 203 -1.19 -25.60 11.81
C THR A 203 0.31 -25.69 12.05
N CYS A 204 0.69 -26.29 13.17
CA CYS A 204 2.06 -26.66 13.46
C CYS A 204 2.51 -27.75 12.48
N GLU A 205 3.64 -27.54 11.81
CA GLU A 205 4.22 -28.53 10.88
C GLU A 205 5.24 -29.42 11.60
N ALA A 206 5.77 -28.96 12.74
CA ALA A 206 6.74 -29.69 13.53
C ALA A 206 6.19 -29.96 14.94
N THR A 207 5.99 -31.24 15.27
CA THR A 207 5.43 -31.68 16.57
C THR A 207 6.41 -31.51 17.74
N ASP A 208 7.72 -31.44 17.46
CA ASP A 208 8.77 -31.44 18.49
C ASP A 208 9.53 -30.11 18.61
N VAL A 209 9.16 -29.09 17.82
CA VAL A 209 9.91 -27.82 17.77
C VAL A 209 9.26 -26.77 18.67
N LYS A 210 10.06 -26.21 19.58
CA LYS A 210 9.64 -25.14 20.47
C LYS A 210 9.48 -23.82 19.69
N PHE A 211 8.31 -23.20 19.81
CA PHE A 211 8.03 -21.83 19.38
C PHE A 211 8.68 -20.82 20.32
N ALA A 212 10.01 -20.79 20.39
CA ALA A 212 10.74 -19.86 21.25
C ALA A 212 11.97 -19.29 20.53
N GLY A 213 12.33 -18.05 20.81
CA GLY A 213 13.47 -17.35 20.20
C GLY A 213 13.13 -16.67 18.87
N SER A 214 14.14 -16.33 18.06
CA SER A 214 13.93 -15.67 16.78
C SER A 214 13.44 -16.63 15.69
N ALA A 215 12.47 -16.19 14.89
CA ALA A 215 11.98 -16.87 13.70
C ALA A 215 11.70 -15.87 12.57
N ILE A 216 11.65 -16.33 11.33
CA ILE A 216 11.33 -15.52 10.16
C ILE A 216 9.89 -15.77 9.75
N LEU A 217 9.08 -14.70 9.74
CA LEU A 217 7.76 -14.70 9.12
C LEU A 217 7.87 -14.17 7.70
N LYS A 218 7.42 -14.96 6.72
CA LYS A 218 7.54 -14.64 5.30
C LYS A 218 6.20 -14.77 4.59
N GLY A 219 5.87 -13.79 3.74
CA GLY A 219 4.71 -13.85 2.86
C GLY A 219 4.92 -14.84 1.72
N VAL A 220 3.91 -15.69 1.47
CA VAL A 220 3.98 -16.77 0.47
C VAL A 220 3.04 -16.49 -0.70
N GLN A 221 1.80 -16.15 -0.41
CA GLN A 221 0.75 -16.01 -1.41
C GLN A 221 -0.36 -15.06 -0.94
N ALA A 222 -0.92 -14.27 -1.86
CA ALA A 222 -2.18 -13.55 -1.66
C ALA A 222 -3.29 -14.29 -2.43
N PHE A 223 -4.21 -14.94 -1.72
CA PHE A 223 -5.19 -15.85 -2.32
C PHE A 223 -6.14 -15.14 -3.27
N ASP A 224 -6.63 -13.96 -2.89
CA ASP A 224 -7.58 -13.17 -3.66
C ASP A 224 -6.96 -12.55 -4.92
N HIS A 225 -5.63 -12.61 -5.03
CA HIS A 225 -4.85 -11.91 -6.05
C HIS A 225 -3.81 -12.82 -6.73
N ALA A 226 -4.02 -14.13 -6.71
CA ALA A 226 -3.07 -15.11 -7.22
C ALA A 226 -2.56 -14.77 -8.63
N GLY A 227 -1.22 -14.68 -8.78
CA GLY A 227 -0.58 -14.35 -10.05
C GLY A 227 -0.56 -12.86 -10.42
N SER A 228 -1.15 -11.97 -9.63
CA SER A 228 -1.07 -10.53 -9.83
C SER A 228 0.21 -9.91 -9.25
N TRP A 229 0.37 -8.60 -9.40
CA TRP A 229 1.47 -7.89 -8.73
C TRP A 229 1.31 -7.87 -7.20
N ILE A 230 0.08 -7.98 -6.66
CA ILE A 230 -0.18 -8.04 -5.21
C ILE A 230 0.40 -9.34 -4.64
N ASP A 231 0.16 -10.46 -5.32
CA ASP A 231 0.76 -11.76 -4.96
C ASP A 231 2.30 -11.73 -5.03
N ARG A 232 2.89 -10.94 -5.94
CA ARG A 232 4.34 -10.70 -5.96
C ARG A 232 4.81 -9.75 -4.87
N ALA A 233 3.99 -8.80 -4.47
CA ALA A 233 4.32 -7.85 -3.42
C ALA A 233 4.30 -8.51 -2.03
N ILE A 234 3.35 -9.41 -1.75
CA ILE A 234 3.34 -10.14 -0.47
C ILE A 234 4.57 -11.05 -0.32
N GLN A 235 5.09 -11.59 -1.42
CA GLN A 235 6.33 -12.39 -1.43
C GLN A 235 7.59 -11.59 -1.04
N LEU A 236 7.50 -10.26 -1.01
CA LEU A 236 8.57 -9.38 -0.53
C LEU A 236 8.52 -9.14 0.98
N PHE A 237 7.43 -9.54 1.65
CA PHE A 237 7.28 -9.43 3.10
C PHE A 237 8.16 -10.49 3.77
N GLU A 238 9.13 -10.03 4.55
CA GLU A 238 10.00 -10.88 5.36
C GLU A 238 10.45 -10.12 6.60
N VAL A 239 10.27 -10.73 7.77
CA VAL A 239 10.57 -10.09 9.05
C VAL A 239 11.01 -11.12 10.08
N GLU A 240 12.02 -10.75 10.87
CA GLU A 240 12.39 -11.50 12.06
C GLU A 240 11.43 -11.13 13.19
N ILE A 241 10.77 -12.14 13.76
CA ILE A 241 9.91 -12.02 14.92
C ILE A 241 10.50 -12.80 16.09
N LYS A 242 10.21 -12.34 17.31
CA LYS A 242 10.56 -13.06 18.54
C LYS A 242 9.35 -13.86 18.98
N LEU A 243 9.57 -15.15 19.22
CA LEU A 243 8.64 -16.08 19.81
C LEU A 243 9.01 -16.25 21.29
N ASP A 244 8.01 -16.33 22.16
CA ASP A 244 8.18 -16.38 23.62
C ASP A 244 8.46 -17.81 24.16
#